data_AF-A0A7S1WI14-F1
#
_entry.id   AF-A0A7S1WI14-F1
#
_cell.length_a   1.000
_cell.length_b   1.000
_cell.length_c   1.000
_cell.angle_alpha   90.00
_cell.angle_beta   90.00
_cell.angle_gamma   90.00
#
_symmetry.space_group_name_H-M   'P 1'
#
loop_
_entity.id
_entity.type
_entity.pdbx_description
1 polymer ?
#
loop_
_entity_poly.entity_id
_entity_poly.type
_entity_poly.pdbx_seq_one_letter_code
_entity_poly.pdbx_strand_id
1 'polypeptide(L)'
;SKLRPRRRRRFLQRWAVAQASGGTTTPSVQRLYIAPEAVPGFREDFARSVEGREEQEFLWNALTGPAQTEQVLCRCYQRAVRWLPEDVLAALLRFFADPSGPAALWISGLPIDADVPETPALPGDFRLPVCESWLLGIGRILGVPYGMLGFYSNNARGGLVRDLVPKPGLGGINNPHIHLNFHRDVPAAVTGSDTEPDAFLLLAARGDPLHRARTLVCSNRAIAEHLAPEELAALRRSPVRTECVRESTGDVSPYGTPFHAVEG
;
A
#
# COMPACT_ATOMS: atom_id res chain seq x y z
N SER A 1 30.78 21.35 -2.68
CA SER A 1 30.60 21.51 -4.14
C SER A 1 29.10 21.58 -4.45
N LYS A 2 28.66 22.62 -5.18
CA LYS A 2 27.22 22.91 -5.41
C LYS A 2 26.70 22.15 -6.63
N LEU A 3 26.36 20.87 -6.45
CA LEU A 3 25.57 20.15 -7.46
C LEU A 3 24.16 20.73 -7.49
N ARG A 4 23.71 21.19 -8.68
CA ARG A 4 22.35 21.72 -8.88
C ARG A 4 21.28 20.75 -8.31
N PRO A 5 20.18 21.22 -7.70
CA PRO A 5 19.19 20.39 -6.99
C PRO A 5 18.69 19.17 -7.78
N ARG A 6 18.49 19.34 -9.10
CA ARG A 6 18.07 18.26 -10.02
C ARG A 6 19.09 17.13 -10.16
N ARG A 7 20.40 17.42 -10.07
CA ARG A 7 21.46 16.38 -10.13
C ARG A 7 21.55 15.60 -8.81
N ARG A 8 21.28 16.24 -7.67
CA ARG A 8 21.27 15.61 -6.35
C ARG A 8 20.11 14.61 -6.20
N ARG A 9 18.90 14.96 -6.68
CA ARG A 9 17.73 14.07 -6.67
C ARG A 9 17.95 12.79 -7.50
N ARG A 10 18.51 12.91 -8.71
CA ARG A 10 18.84 11.76 -9.57
C ARG A 10 19.95 10.88 -8.98
N PHE A 11 20.90 11.47 -8.27
CA PHE A 11 21.94 10.73 -7.56
C PHE A 11 21.36 9.89 -6.42
N LEU A 12 20.51 10.48 -5.56
CA LEU A 12 19.85 9.76 -4.46
C LEU A 12 18.93 8.63 -4.95
N GLN A 13 18.20 8.85 -6.05
CA GLN A 13 17.38 7.80 -6.67
C GLN A 13 18.23 6.64 -7.21
N ARG A 14 19.33 6.92 -7.93
CA ARG A 14 20.25 5.88 -8.44
C ARG A 14 20.96 5.13 -7.32
N TRP A 15 21.30 5.85 -6.25
CA TRP A 15 21.95 5.28 -5.08
C TRP A 15 21.00 4.38 -4.29
N ALA A 16 19.75 4.78 -4.05
CA ALA A 16 18.73 3.94 -3.41
C ALA A 16 18.48 2.64 -4.17
N VAL A 17 18.56 2.67 -5.51
CA VAL A 17 18.47 1.46 -6.35
C VAL A 17 19.71 0.56 -6.19
N ALA A 18 20.91 1.14 -6.05
CA ALA A 18 22.16 0.39 -5.90
C ALA A 18 22.35 -0.23 -4.50
N GLN A 19 21.75 0.35 -3.45
CA GLN A 19 21.89 -0.11 -2.06
C GLN A 19 20.97 -1.28 -1.68
N ALA A 20 20.04 -1.66 -2.55
CA ALA A 20 19.27 -2.89 -2.38
C ALA A 20 20.14 -4.17 -2.42
N SER A 21 21.47 -4.05 -2.57
CA SER A 21 22.37 -5.13 -2.96
C SER A 21 23.52 -5.45 -1.98
N GLY A 22 23.76 -4.73 -0.87
CA GLY A 22 24.92 -5.11 -0.03
C GLY A 22 25.23 -4.32 1.25
N GLY A 23 24.47 -4.53 2.33
CA GLY A 23 24.84 -4.09 3.67
C GLY A 23 24.26 -4.98 4.77
N THR A 24 24.96 -5.11 5.89
CA THR A 24 24.61 -5.91 7.09
C THR A 24 23.52 -5.27 7.97
N THR A 25 22.71 -4.39 7.40
CA THR A 25 21.58 -3.74 8.05
C THR A 25 20.32 -4.60 7.92
N THR A 26 19.42 -4.54 8.90
CA THR A 26 18.11 -5.20 8.81
C THR A 26 17.50 -4.91 7.44
N PRO A 27 17.13 -5.94 6.66
CA PRO A 27 16.70 -5.73 5.29
C PRO A 27 15.51 -4.78 5.27
N SER A 28 15.54 -3.79 4.37
CA SER A 28 14.42 -2.84 4.20
C SER A 28 13.12 -3.57 3.84
N VAL A 29 13.21 -4.78 3.28
CA VAL A 29 12.08 -5.65 2.97
C VAL A 29 12.34 -7.04 3.54
N GLN A 30 11.49 -7.51 4.45
CA GLN A 30 11.48 -8.92 4.85
C GLN A 30 10.63 -9.72 3.85
N ARG A 31 11.19 -10.80 3.33
CA ARG A 31 10.52 -11.68 2.37
C ARG A 31 10.03 -12.93 3.10
N LEU A 32 8.76 -13.25 2.87
CA LEU A 32 8.08 -14.40 3.44
C LEU A 32 7.45 -15.19 2.30
N TYR A 33 7.54 -16.50 2.38
CA TYR A 33 6.96 -17.40 1.40
C TYR A 33 6.02 -18.37 2.10
N ILE A 34 4.78 -18.39 1.63
CA ILE A 34 3.76 -19.34 2.05
C ILE A 34 3.79 -20.46 1.03
N ALA A 35 4.15 -21.66 1.47
CA ALA A 35 4.06 -22.83 0.63
C ALA A 35 2.58 -23.12 0.31
N PRO A 36 2.19 -23.47 -0.92
CA PRO A 36 0.79 -23.74 -1.28
C PRO A 36 0.11 -24.75 -0.34
N GLU A 37 0.85 -25.76 0.10
CA GLU A 37 0.43 -26.79 1.05
C GLU A 37 0.22 -26.30 2.49
N ALA A 38 0.65 -25.08 2.82
CA ALA A 38 0.42 -24.46 4.13
C ALA A 38 -0.94 -23.74 4.20
N VAL A 39 -1.57 -23.47 3.05
CA VAL A 39 -2.85 -22.76 2.91
C VAL A 39 -3.87 -23.52 2.06
N PRO A 40 -3.90 -24.88 2.07
CA PRO A 40 -4.57 -25.65 1.05
C PRO A 40 -6.08 -25.44 1.09
N GLY A 41 -6.65 -25.19 2.27
CA GLY A 41 -8.09 -25.07 2.48
C GLY A 41 -8.63 -23.63 2.42
N PHE A 42 -7.81 -22.61 2.13
CA PHE A 42 -8.28 -21.22 2.18
C PHE A 42 -9.42 -20.97 1.19
N ARG A 43 -9.29 -21.49 -0.03
CA ARG A 43 -10.29 -21.32 -1.10
C ARG A 43 -11.58 -22.07 -0.77
N GLU A 44 -11.50 -23.29 -0.28
CA GLU A 44 -12.67 -24.07 0.15
C GLU A 44 -13.35 -23.43 1.36
N ASP A 45 -12.58 -22.90 2.30
CA ASP A 45 -13.13 -22.20 3.46
C ASP A 45 -13.82 -20.90 3.06
N PHE A 46 -13.25 -20.17 2.09
CA PHE A 46 -13.92 -19.05 1.45
C PHE A 46 -15.23 -19.49 0.78
N ALA A 47 -15.20 -20.49 -0.11
CA ALA A 47 -16.37 -20.97 -0.83
C ALA A 47 -17.53 -21.38 0.11
N ARG A 48 -17.24 -22.17 1.16
CA ARG A 48 -18.25 -22.57 2.15
C ARG A 48 -18.80 -21.38 2.95
N SER A 49 -17.97 -20.38 3.21
CA SER A 49 -18.42 -19.21 3.97
C SER A 49 -19.33 -18.28 3.18
N VAL A 50 -19.31 -18.35 1.84
CA VAL A 50 -20.14 -17.48 0.99
C VAL A 50 -21.39 -18.18 0.46
N GLU A 51 -21.48 -19.50 0.59
CA GLU A 51 -22.64 -20.29 0.17
C GLU A 51 -23.94 -19.75 0.78
N GLY A 52 -24.87 -19.31 -0.07
CA GLY A 52 -26.16 -18.73 0.32
C GLY A 52 -26.07 -17.31 0.93
N ARG A 53 -24.92 -16.64 0.80
CA ARG A 53 -24.63 -15.31 1.35
C ARG A 53 -23.96 -14.39 0.33
N GLU A 54 -24.23 -14.61 -0.96
CA GLU A 54 -23.54 -13.95 -2.06
C GLU A 54 -23.68 -12.43 -1.96
N GLU A 55 -24.88 -11.90 -1.70
CA GLU A 55 -25.08 -10.45 -1.56
C GLU A 55 -24.22 -9.83 -0.44
N GLN A 56 -24.02 -10.57 0.67
CA GLN A 56 -23.29 -10.10 1.84
C GLN A 56 -21.78 -10.07 1.64
N GLU A 57 -21.27 -10.88 0.72
CA GLU A 57 -19.85 -10.99 0.42
C GLU A 57 -19.47 -10.19 -0.84
N PHE A 58 -20.39 -10.06 -1.80
CA PHE A 58 -20.12 -9.49 -3.12
C PHE A 58 -20.70 -8.10 -3.36
N LEU A 59 -21.78 -7.71 -2.66
CA LEU A 59 -22.49 -6.45 -2.96
C LEU A 59 -22.40 -5.41 -1.83
N TRP A 60 -21.70 -5.70 -0.73
CA TRP A 60 -21.52 -4.76 0.36
C TRP A 60 -20.68 -3.53 -0.04
N ASN A 61 -20.93 -2.41 0.65
CA ASN A 61 -20.25 -1.14 0.45
C ASN A 61 -20.07 -0.43 1.78
N ALA A 62 -18.83 -0.02 2.10
CA ALA A 62 -18.49 0.61 3.38
C ALA A 62 -19.23 1.92 3.67
N LEU A 63 -19.62 2.65 2.62
CA LEU A 63 -20.31 3.94 2.77
C LEU A 63 -21.79 3.78 3.11
N THR A 64 -22.44 2.76 2.54
CA THR A 64 -23.90 2.56 2.68
C THR A 64 -24.27 1.45 3.66
N GLY A 65 -23.31 0.60 4.04
CA GLY A 65 -23.54 -0.54 4.92
C GLY A 65 -22.35 -0.81 5.87
N PRO A 66 -22.05 0.11 6.81
CA PRO A 66 -20.92 -0.05 7.72
C PRO A 66 -21.03 -1.28 8.62
N ALA A 67 -22.23 -1.60 9.12
CA ALA A 67 -22.45 -2.80 9.93
C ALA A 67 -22.19 -4.10 9.15
N GLN A 68 -22.65 -4.16 7.90
CA GLN A 68 -22.38 -5.28 7.00
C GLN A 68 -20.88 -5.38 6.67
N THR A 69 -20.24 -4.23 6.47
CA THR A 69 -18.79 -4.14 6.21
C THR A 69 -17.98 -4.71 7.37
N GLU A 70 -18.31 -4.37 8.61
CA GLU A 70 -17.61 -4.94 9.78
C GLU A 70 -17.81 -6.46 9.88
N GLN A 71 -18.99 -6.97 9.53
CA GLN A 71 -19.22 -8.42 9.49
C GLN A 71 -18.34 -9.12 8.45
N VAL A 72 -18.16 -8.52 7.27
CA VAL A 72 -17.25 -9.03 6.23
C VAL A 72 -15.80 -8.97 6.72
N LEU A 73 -15.37 -7.85 7.30
CA LEU A 73 -14.02 -7.69 7.85
C LEU A 73 -13.72 -8.75 8.91
N CYS A 74 -14.66 -9.01 9.83
CA CYS A 74 -14.53 -10.05 10.84
C CYS A 74 -14.33 -11.45 10.22
N ARG A 75 -15.09 -11.79 9.18
CA ARG A 75 -14.94 -13.09 8.50
C ARG A 75 -13.62 -13.19 7.75
N CYS A 76 -13.20 -12.13 7.06
CA CYS A 76 -11.91 -12.07 6.39
C CYS A 76 -10.75 -12.21 7.38
N TYR A 77 -10.84 -11.54 8.55
CA TYR A 77 -9.88 -11.65 9.64
C TYR A 77 -9.79 -13.08 10.19
N GLN A 78 -10.94 -13.68 10.54
CA GLN A 78 -11.00 -15.06 11.04
C GLN A 78 -10.35 -16.04 10.04
N ARG A 79 -10.63 -15.87 8.75
CA ARG A 79 -10.05 -16.69 7.68
C ARG A 79 -8.54 -16.47 7.55
N ALA A 80 -8.09 -15.21 7.58
CA ALA A 80 -6.66 -14.90 7.50
C ALA A 80 -5.88 -15.47 8.68
N VAL A 81 -6.35 -15.29 9.92
CA VAL A 81 -5.70 -15.86 11.12
C VAL A 81 -5.67 -17.38 11.09
N ARG A 82 -6.75 -18.01 10.60
CA ARG A 82 -6.84 -19.47 10.52
C ARG A 82 -5.82 -20.08 9.57
N TRP A 83 -5.55 -19.42 8.45
CA TRP A 83 -4.80 -20.00 7.35
C TRP A 83 -3.38 -19.44 7.19
N LEU A 84 -3.07 -18.25 7.73
CA LEU A 84 -1.69 -17.77 7.69
C LEU A 84 -0.76 -18.68 8.50
N PRO A 85 0.39 -19.08 7.93
CA PRO A 85 1.43 -19.73 8.70
C PRO A 85 1.85 -18.88 9.91
N GLU A 86 2.23 -19.55 11.00
CA GLU A 86 2.55 -18.91 12.28
C GLU A 86 3.66 -17.86 12.14
N ASP A 87 4.69 -18.13 11.35
CA ASP A 87 5.81 -17.23 11.10
C ASP A 87 5.37 -15.96 10.36
N VAL A 88 4.46 -16.08 9.39
CA VAL A 88 3.87 -14.95 8.67
C VAL A 88 2.97 -14.12 9.57
N LEU A 89 2.11 -14.77 10.35
CA LEU A 89 1.24 -14.08 11.32
C LEU A 89 2.07 -13.34 12.37
N ALA A 90 3.12 -13.98 12.90
CA ALA A 90 4.05 -13.35 13.84
C ALA A 90 4.82 -12.19 13.22
N ALA A 91 5.16 -12.24 11.93
CA ALA A 91 5.78 -11.12 11.24
C ALA A 91 4.82 -9.92 11.07
N LEU A 92 3.56 -10.18 10.72
CA LEU A 92 2.52 -9.15 10.63
C LEU A 92 2.28 -8.45 11.97
N LEU A 93 2.11 -9.23 13.06
CA LEU A 93 1.87 -8.70 14.39
C LEU A 93 3.06 -7.89 14.94
N ARG A 94 4.29 -8.25 14.56
CA ARG A 94 5.50 -7.51 14.95
C ARG A 94 5.77 -6.27 14.10
N PHE A 95 5.15 -6.15 12.92
CA PHE A 95 5.51 -5.15 11.92
C PHE A 95 5.50 -3.71 12.46
N PHE A 96 4.51 -3.36 13.28
CA PHE A 96 4.42 -2.05 13.93
C PHE A 96 4.95 -2.02 15.36
N ALA A 97 5.12 -3.19 16.00
CA ALA A 97 5.57 -3.27 17.38
C ALA A 97 7.10 -3.15 17.50
N ASP A 98 7.85 -3.55 16.47
CA ASP A 98 9.31 -3.52 16.47
C ASP A 98 9.84 -2.33 15.66
N PRO A 99 10.35 -1.26 16.31
CA PRO A 99 10.92 -0.10 15.61
C PRO A 99 12.20 -0.42 14.84
N SER A 100 12.82 -1.59 15.08
CA SER A 100 13.97 -2.11 14.34
C SER A 100 13.57 -3.04 13.18
N GLY A 101 12.29 -3.41 13.10
CA GLY A 101 11.73 -4.31 12.08
C GLY A 101 11.81 -3.75 10.66
N PRO A 102 11.58 -4.57 9.63
CA PRO A 102 11.71 -4.17 8.22
C PRO A 102 10.78 -2.99 7.85
N ALA A 103 11.13 -2.23 6.81
CA ALA A 103 10.26 -1.14 6.33
C ALA A 103 9.06 -1.65 5.48
N ALA A 104 9.14 -2.88 4.97
CA ALA A 104 8.04 -3.55 4.30
C ALA A 104 8.12 -5.07 4.48
N LEU A 105 6.96 -5.71 4.38
CA LEU A 105 6.84 -7.16 4.26
C LEU A 105 6.45 -7.50 2.82
N TRP A 106 7.16 -8.46 2.22
CA TRP A 106 6.79 -9.10 0.97
C TRP A 106 6.37 -10.53 1.28
N ILE A 107 5.07 -10.79 1.25
CA ILE A 107 4.48 -12.12 1.40
C ILE A 107 4.17 -12.67 0.01
N SER A 108 4.62 -13.90 -0.27
CA SER A 108 4.40 -14.60 -1.54
C SER A 108 3.73 -15.96 -1.30
N GLY A 109 3.05 -16.49 -2.31
CA GLY A 109 2.38 -17.80 -2.22
C GLY A 109 0.96 -17.77 -1.64
N LEU A 110 0.37 -16.58 -1.46
CA LEU A 110 -1.05 -16.48 -1.11
C LEU A 110 -1.94 -17.05 -2.24
N PRO A 111 -2.95 -17.88 -1.93
CA PRO A 111 -3.94 -18.30 -2.92
C PRO A 111 -4.71 -17.09 -3.43
N ILE A 112 -4.77 -16.93 -4.75
CA ILE A 112 -5.60 -15.93 -5.42
C ILE A 112 -6.89 -16.57 -5.94
N ASP A 113 -7.75 -15.84 -6.62
CA ASP A 113 -8.93 -16.38 -7.30
C ASP A 113 -8.54 -17.40 -8.39
N ALA A 114 -9.38 -18.41 -8.64
CA ALA A 114 -9.11 -19.43 -9.66
C ALA A 114 -9.18 -18.84 -11.07
N ASP A 115 -10.19 -18.00 -11.31
CA ASP A 115 -10.42 -17.31 -12.56
C ASP A 115 -10.17 -15.81 -12.34
N VAL A 116 -9.01 -15.32 -12.81
CA VAL A 116 -8.68 -13.89 -12.77
C VAL A 116 -9.09 -13.25 -14.11
N PRO A 117 -10.16 -12.44 -14.16
CA PRO A 117 -10.67 -11.86 -15.39
C PRO A 117 -9.69 -10.84 -15.99
N GLU A 118 -9.93 -10.40 -17.23
CA GLU A 118 -9.11 -9.38 -17.89
C GLU A 118 -8.93 -8.12 -17.03
N THR A 119 -7.81 -7.40 -17.19
CA THR A 119 -7.52 -6.20 -16.37
C THR A 119 -8.61 -5.15 -16.59
N PRO A 120 -9.16 -4.53 -15.53
CA PRO A 120 -10.35 -3.70 -15.64
C PRO A 120 -10.01 -2.36 -16.30
N ALA A 121 -10.94 -1.83 -17.08
CA ALA A 121 -10.79 -0.50 -17.67
C ALA A 121 -11.23 0.59 -16.68
N LEU A 122 -12.26 0.32 -15.87
CA LEU A 122 -12.81 1.20 -14.85
C LEU A 122 -12.68 0.55 -13.45
N PRO A 123 -12.60 1.34 -12.37
CA PRO A 123 -12.56 0.77 -11.02
C PRO A 123 -13.82 -0.06 -10.75
N GLY A 124 -13.63 -1.27 -10.24
CA GLY A 124 -14.70 -2.16 -9.79
C GLY A 124 -15.46 -2.90 -10.90
N ASP A 125 -14.95 -2.92 -12.13
CA ASP A 125 -15.56 -3.69 -13.24
C ASP A 125 -15.66 -5.19 -12.91
N PHE A 126 -14.79 -5.71 -12.06
CA PHE A 126 -14.88 -7.06 -11.52
C PHE A 126 -14.32 -7.12 -10.11
N ARG A 127 -14.61 -8.24 -9.43
CA ARG A 127 -14.17 -8.52 -8.07
C ARG A 127 -13.26 -9.74 -8.05
N LEU A 128 -12.33 -9.74 -7.11
CA LEU A 128 -11.42 -10.84 -6.84
C LEU A 128 -11.60 -11.24 -5.38
N PRO A 129 -12.70 -11.92 -5.03
CA PRO A 129 -13.11 -12.15 -3.65
C PRO A 129 -12.06 -12.86 -2.78
N VAL A 130 -11.30 -13.80 -3.34
CA VAL A 130 -10.23 -14.50 -2.59
C VAL A 130 -9.11 -13.51 -2.28
N CYS A 131 -8.67 -12.72 -3.25
CA CYS A 131 -7.68 -11.65 -3.05
C CYS A 131 -8.17 -10.60 -2.04
N GLU A 132 -9.42 -10.14 -2.19
CA GLU A 132 -10.06 -9.18 -1.29
C GLU A 132 -10.12 -9.70 0.14
N SER A 133 -10.48 -10.97 0.32
CA SER A 133 -10.48 -11.60 1.64
C SER A 133 -9.10 -11.57 2.29
N TRP A 134 -8.02 -11.80 1.53
CA TRP A 134 -6.68 -11.67 2.05
C TRP A 134 -6.35 -10.23 2.43
N LEU A 135 -6.62 -9.29 1.52
CA LEU A 135 -6.32 -7.87 1.74
C LEU A 135 -7.01 -7.32 2.99
N LEU A 136 -8.30 -7.62 3.15
CA LEU A 136 -9.12 -7.17 4.27
C LEU A 136 -8.74 -7.90 5.56
N GLY A 137 -8.48 -9.21 5.50
CA GLY A 137 -8.08 -10.00 6.65
C GLY A 137 -6.72 -9.58 7.20
N ILE A 138 -5.72 -9.43 6.32
CA ILE A 138 -4.39 -8.92 6.69
C ILE A 138 -4.48 -7.46 7.16
N GLY A 139 -5.27 -6.62 6.48
CA GLY A 139 -5.53 -5.26 6.93
C GLY A 139 -6.10 -5.21 8.36
N ARG A 140 -6.98 -6.14 8.72
CA ARG A 140 -7.54 -6.25 10.07
C ARG A 140 -6.54 -6.81 11.10
N ILE A 141 -5.61 -7.68 10.69
CA ILE A 141 -4.49 -8.11 11.55
C ILE A 141 -3.58 -6.92 11.88
N LEU A 142 -3.34 -6.04 10.91
CA LEU A 142 -2.47 -4.87 11.06
C LEU A 142 -3.15 -3.69 11.76
N GLY A 143 -4.49 -3.60 11.73
CA GLY A 143 -5.23 -2.51 12.37
C GLY A 143 -6.69 -2.39 11.92
N VAL A 144 -7.12 -1.17 11.59
CA VAL A 144 -8.47 -0.89 11.09
C VAL A 144 -8.36 -0.48 9.61
N PRO A 145 -8.83 -1.31 8.66
CA PRO A 145 -8.92 -0.90 7.27
C PRO A 145 -9.88 0.27 7.12
N TYR A 146 -9.47 1.33 6.43
CA TYR A 146 -10.31 2.47 6.13
C TYR A 146 -10.09 2.93 4.69
N GLY A 147 -11.14 3.49 4.08
CA GLY A 147 -11.03 4.13 2.78
C GLY A 147 -10.73 5.61 2.97
N MET A 148 -10.06 6.23 2.00
CA MET A 148 -9.74 7.67 2.06
C MET A 148 -10.76 8.53 1.31
N LEU A 149 -11.14 9.65 1.91
CA LEU A 149 -11.95 10.71 1.31
C LEU A 149 -11.37 11.14 -0.04
N GLY A 150 -12.20 11.20 -1.08
CA GLY A 150 -11.80 11.51 -2.46
C GLY A 150 -11.50 10.28 -3.34
N PHE A 151 -11.37 9.09 -2.75
CA PHE A 151 -11.28 7.81 -3.47
C PHE A 151 -12.51 6.91 -3.28
N TYR A 152 -13.50 7.41 -2.55
CA TYR A 152 -14.82 6.81 -2.39
C TYR A 152 -15.56 6.76 -3.72
N SER A 153 -15.74 5.56 -4.23
CA SER A 153 -16.68 5.28 -5.30
C SER A 153 -17.49 4.04 -4.95
N ASN A 154 -18.75 3.98 -5.39
CA ASN A 154 -19.60 2.82 -5.16
C ASN A 154 -18.97 1.51 -5.67
N ASN A 155 -18.16 1.59 -6.71
CA ASN A 155 -17.52 0.45 -7.35
C ASN A 155 -16.25 -0.03 -6.62
N ALA A 156 -15.77 0.70 -5.61
CA ALA A 156 -14.56 0.37 -4.84
C ALA A 156 -14.87 -0.08 -3.40
N ARG A 157 -16.02 -0.71 -3.15
CA ARG A 157 -16.51 -1.11 -1.81
C ARG A 157 -16.58 0.05 -0.83
N GLY A 158 -16.94 1.24 -1.31
CA GLY A 158 -16.88 2.43 -0.47
C GLY A 158 -15.45 2.84 -0.11
N GLY A 159 -14.47 2.51 -0.96
CA GLY A 159 -13.07 2.94 -0.86
C GLY A 159 -12.12 2.00 -0.09
N LEU A 160 -12.60 0.87 0.46
CA LEU A 160 -11.74 -0.05 1.21
C LEU A 160 -10.82 -0.91 0.34
N VAL A 161 -11.27 -1.27 -0.86
CA VAL A 161 -10.49 -2.04 -1.83
C VAL A 161 -10.53 -1.32 -3.15
N ARG A 162 -9.36 -1.11 -3.74
CA ARG A 162 -9.21 -0.39 -4.99
C ARG A 162 -8.31 -1.12 -5.98
N ASP A 163 -8.77 -1.20 -7.21
CA ASP A 163 -7.94 -1.66 -8.32
C ASP A 163 -6.86 -0.63 -8.65
N LEU A 164 -5.61 -1.08 -8.60
CA LEU A 164 -4.46 -0.32 -9.07
C LEU A 164 -4.00 -0.90 -10.41
N VAL A 165 -4.49 -0.30 -11.50
CA VAL A 165 -4.29 -0.79 -12.85
C VAL A 165 -3.96 0.36 -13.81
N PRO A 166 -3.23 0.10 -14.90
CA PRO A 166 -2.98 1.10 -15.94
C PRO A 166 -4.29 1.64 -16.50
N LYS A 167 -4.42 2.97 -16.59
CA LYS A 167 -5.59 3.64 -17.19
C LYS A 167 -5.14 4.61 -18.25
N PRO A 168 -5.25 4.26 -19.55
CA PRO A 168 -4.89 5.15 -20.65
C PRO A 168 -5.58 6.51 -20.50
N GLY A 169 -4.84 7.59 -20.70
CA GLY A 169 -5.36 8.97 -20.57
C GLY A 169 -5.45 9.50 -19.14
N LEU A 170 -5.29 8.66 -18.10
CA LEU A 170 -5.13 9.14 -16.72
C LEU A 170 -3.65 9.32 -16.38
N GLY A 171 -3.29 10.50 -15.86
CA GLY A 171 -1.96 10.78 -15.33
C GLY A 171 -1.71 10.17 -13.95
N GLY A 172 -0.50 10.40 -13.41
CA GLY A 172 -0.14 9.99 -12.04
C GLY A 172 -0.02 8.47 -11.87
N ILE A 173 -0.50 7.96 -10.73
CA ILE A 173 -0.33 6.55 -10.31
C ILE A 173 -0.87 5.51 -11.30
N ASN A 174 -1.80 5.89 -12.20
CA ASN A 174 -2.37 4.97 -13.19
C ASN A 174 -1.71 5.08 -14.58
N ASN A 175 -0.72 5.95 -14.76
CA ASN A 175 -0.02 6.08 -16.03
C ASN A 175 1.09 5.00 -16.11
N PRO A 176 0.98 4.01 -17.02
CA PRO A 176 1.95 2.92 -17.10
C PRO A 176 3.32 3.33 -17.65
N HIS A 177 3.46 4.55 -18.17
CA HIS A 177 4.67 5.02 -18.85
C HIS A 177 5.51 6.00 -18.03
N ILE A 178 5.14 6.26 -16.77
CA ILE A 178 5.89 7.17 -15.90
C ILE A 178 6.54 6.42 -14.74
N HIS A 179 7.67 6.95 -14.28
CA HIS A 179 8.24 6.56 -13.01
C HIS A 179 7.49 7.27 -11.89
N LEU A 180 6.76 6.51 -11.08
CA LEU A 180 6.16 7.03 -9.86
C LEU A 180 7.28 7.25 -8.82
N ASN A 181 7.62 8.51 -8.58
CA ASN A 181 8.66 8.89 -7.63
C ASN A 181 8.34 8.39 -6.20
N PHE A 182 9.38 8.21 -5.38
CA PHE A 182 9.19 7.94 -3.94
C PHE A 182 8.31 9.01 -3.29
N HIS A 183 7.32 8.55 -2.54
CA HIS A 183 6.38 9.35 -1.77
C HIS A 183 5.91 8.55 -0.56
N ARG A 184 5.34 9.25 0.43
CA ARG A 184 4.44 8.64 1.41
C ARG A 184 3.04 8.75 0.82
N ASP A 185 2.25 7.70 0.91
CA ASP A 185 0.84 7.77 0.53
C ASP A 185 0.10 8.63 1.54
N VAL A 186 -0.54 9.69 1.04
CA VAL A 186 -1.46 10.56 1.78
C VAL A 186 -0.90 11.02 3.14
N PRO A 187 0.21 11.79 3.13
CA PRO A 187 0.87 12.20 4.36
C PRO A 187 -0.05 13.13 5.19
N ALA A 188 0.09 13.12 6.52
CA ALA A 188 -0.69 13.97 7.43
C ALA A 188 -0.63 15.46 7.08
N ALA A 189 0.47 15.90 6.47
CA ALA A 189 0.62 17.26 5.97
C ALA A 189 -0.24 17.59 4.74
N VAL A 190 -1.03 16.64 4.22
CA VAL A 190 -1.98 16.84 3.11
C VAL A 190 -3.42 16.63 3.59
N THR A 191 -3.66 15.70 4.52
CA THR A 191 -5.03 15.29 4.93
C THR A 191 -5.35 15.47 6.41
N GLY A 192 -4.40 15.95 7.22
CA GLY A 192 -4.51 16.00 8.68
C GLY A 192 -3.99 14.72 9.35
N SER A 193 -3.54 14.84 10.61
CA SER A 193 -2.96 13.73 11.39
C SER A 193 -3.85 12.50 11.50
N ASP A 194 -5.16 12.72 11.51
CA ASP A 194 -6.14 11.68 11.88
C ASP A 194 -6.48 10.75 10.71
N THR A 195 -5.81 10.92 9.56
CA THR A 195 -6.12 10.23 8.30
C THR A 195 -4.91 9.70 7.56
N GLU A 196 -3.70 9.81 8.12
CA GLU A 196 -2.51 9.25 7.50
C GLU A 196 -2.45 7.72 7.73
N PRO A 197 -2.26 6.90 6.70
CA PRO A 197 -2.18 5.44 6.87
C PRO A 197 -0.85 5.01 7.49
N ASP A 198 -0.90 4.15 8.50
CA ASP A 198 0.28 3.51 9.08
C ASP A 198 0.93 2.50 8.12
N ALA A 199 0.11 1.83 7.30
CA ALA A 199 0.56 0.95 6.24
C ALA A 199 -0.31 1.04 5.00
N PHE A 200 0.32 0.70 3.88
CA PHE A 200 -0.33 0.51 2.60
C PHE A 200 -0.16 -0.94 2.15
N LEU A 201 -1.26 -1.62 1.83
CA LEU A 201 -1.25 -3.01 1.42
C LEU A 201 -1.44 -3.11 -0.09
N LEU A 202 -0.55 -3.84 -0.76
CA LEU A 202 -0.62 -4.15 -2.19
C LEU A 202 -0.69 -5.66 -2.38
N LEU A 203 -1.75 -6.13 -3.04
CA LEU A 203 -1.90 -7.52 -3.44
C LEU A 203 -1.88 -7.61 -4.97
N ALA A 204 -0.94 -8.40 -5.49
CA ALA A 204 -0.80 -8.60 -6.93
C ALA A 204 -1.68 -9.76 -7.41
N ALA A 205 -2.82 -9.45 -8.02
CA ALA A 205 -3.65 -10.43 -8.71
C ALA A 205 -3.06 -10.83 -10.08
N ARG A 206 -2.40 -9.88 -10.75
CA ARG A 206 -1.72 -10.06 -12.03
C ARG A 206 -0.42 -9.26 -12.03
N GLY A 207 0.68 -9.89 -12.44
CA GLY A 207 1.96 -9.20 -12.66
C GLY A 207 1.98 -8.44 -13.99
N ASP A 208 2.91 -7.50 -14.13
CA ASP A 208 3.19 -6.89 -15.43
C ASP A 208 3.69 -7.98 -16.41
N PRO A 209 2.99 -8.21 -17.55
CA PRO A 209 3.37 -9.25 -18.51
C PRO A 209 4.75 -9.02 -19.14
N LEU A 210 5.27 -7.79 -19.12
CA LEU A 210 6.61 -7.48 -19.61
C LEU A 210 7.68 -7.56 -18.52
N HIS A 211 7.29 -7.82 -17.27
CA HIS A 211 8.18 -7.84 -16.11
C HIS A 211 9.08 -6.59 -16.02
N ARG A 212 8.55 -5.40 -16.30
CA ARG A 212 9.24 -4.09 -16.19
C ARG A 212 8.80 -3.29 -14.98
N ALA A 213 7.53 -3.39 -14.58
CA ALA A 213 7.02 -2.72 -13.40
C ALA A 213 7.72 -3.24 -12.13
N ARG A 214 8.12 -2.32 -11.25
CA ARG A 214 8.79 -2.62 -9.97
C ARG A 214 8.22 -1.72 -8.89
N THR A 215 7.90 -2.30 -7.74
CA THR A 215 7.64 -1.56 -6.52
C THR A 215 8.96 -1.35 -5.80
N LEU A 216 9.31 -0.09 -5.56
CA LEU A 216 10.53 0.28 -4.83
C LEU A 216 10.15 0.76 -3.44
N VAL A 217 10.84 0.23 -2.43
CA VAL A 217 10.68 0.62 -1.03
C VAL A 217 11.98 1.21 -0.52
N CYS A 218 11.90 2.30 0.24
CA CYS A 218 13.06 2.93 0.85
C CYS A 218 12.77 3.22 2.32
N SER A 219 13.61 2.68 3.22
CA SER A 219 13.49 2.91 4.67
C SER A 219 14.02 4.29 5.04
N ASN A 220 13.27 5.04 5.84
CA ASN A 220 13.74 6.30 6.43
C ASN A 220 14.98 6.10 7.32
N ARG A 221 15.11 4.95 8.01
CA ARG A 221 16.29 4.60 8.81
C ARG A 221 17.51 4.41 7.93
N ALA A 222 17.37 3.65 6.84
CA ALA A 222 18.44 3.47 5.87
C ALA A 222 18.87 4.79 5.22
N ILE A 223 17.92 5.71 4.96
CA ILE A 223 18.25 7.07 4.50
C ILE A 223 19.04 7.81 5.59
N ALA A 224 18.55 7.82 6.84
CA ALA A 224 19.16 8.56 7.94
C ALA A 224 20.60 8.14 8.25
N GLU A 225 20.92 6.86 8.12
CA GLU A 225 22.29 6.32 8.30
C GLU A 225 23.30 6.88 7.29
N HIS A 226 22.83 7.40 6.16
CA HIS A 226 23.67 7.89 5.06
C HIS A 226 23.65 9.41 4.91
N LEU A 227 22.90 10.12 5.76
CA LEU A 227 22.89 11.58 5.78
C LEU A 227 24.00 12.10 6.68
N ALA A 228 24.62 13.20 6.27
CA ALA A 228 25.51 13.92 7.19
C ALA A 228 24.69 14.44 8.40
N PRO A 229 25.29 14.57 9.60
CA PRO A 229 24.58 15.03 10.80
C PRO A 229 23.80 16.34 10.58
N GLU A 230 24.36 17.28 9.84
CA GLU A 230 23.74 18.56 9.48
C GLU A 230 22.54 18.41 8.52
N GLU A 231 22.57 17.42 7.61
CA GLU A 231 21.47 17.14 6.69
C GLU A 231 20.31 16.47 7.44
N LEU A 232 20.62 15.52 8.33
CA LEU A 232 19.63 14.90 9.19
C LEU A 232 19.01 15.92 10.15
N ALA A 233 19.82 16.79 10.75
CA ALA A 233 19.34 17.90 11.58
C ALA A 233 18.43 18.83 10.77
N ALA A 234 18.80 19.15 9.53
CA ALA A 234 17.97 19.98 8.64
C ALA A 234 16.60 19.36 8.33
N LEU A 235 16.54 18.05 8.11
CA LEU A 235 15.29 17.32 7.85
C LEU A 235 14.40 17.13 9.09
N ARG A 236 15.01 17.12 10.29
CA ARG A 236 14.28 17.06 11.56
C ARG A 236 13.71 18.41 11.99
N ARG A 237 14.10 19.51 11.35
CA ARG A 237 13.52 20.82 11.64
C ARG A 237 12.03 20.80 11.29
N SER A 238 11.24 21.30 12.22
CA SER A 238 9.83 21.58 12.03
C SER A 238 9.65 23.11 12.11
N PRO A 239 8.83 23.72 11.25
CA PRO A 239 7.97 23.09 10.23
C PRO A 239 8.67 22.81 8.89
N VAL A 240 8.13 21.87 8.10
CA VAL A 240 8.50 21.60 6.70
C VAL A 240 7.31 21.89 5.80
N ARG A 241 7.49 22.75 4.77
CA ARG A 241 6.45 22.99 3.74
C ARG A 241 6.37 21.78 2.82
N THR A 242 5.17 21.22 2.66
CA THR A 242 4.89 20.18 1.65
C THR A 242 3.81 20.67 0.69
N GLU A 243 3.98 20.38 -0.59
CA GLU A 243 3.05 20.80 -1.65
C GLU A 243 2.82 19.65 -2.61
N CYS A 244 1.56 19.44 -3.00
CA CYS A 244 1.23 18.54 -4.08
C CYS A 244 1.34 19.31 -5.40
N VAL A 245 2.44 19.14 -6.13
CA VAL A 245 2.68 19.85 -7.40
C VAL A 245 2.33 18.95 -8.57
N ARG A 246 1.49 19.44 -9.49
CA ARG A 246 1.20 18.74 -10.75
C ARG A 246 2.43 18.81 -11.64
N GLU A 247 3.06 17.68 -11.93
CA GLU A 247 4.29 17.64 -12.75
C GLU A 247 4.11 18.28 -14.14
N SER A 248 2.92 18.21 -14.73
CA SER A 248 2.65 18.72 -16.07
C SER A 248 2.55 20.24 -16.16
N THR A 249 2.06 20.91 -15.10
CA THR A 249 1.82 22.36 -15.13
C THR A 249 2.70 23.13 -14.14
N GLY A 250 3.26 22.46 -13.14
CA GLY A 250 3.96 23.10 -12.02
C GLY A 250 3.02 23.74 -11.00
N ASP A 251 1.70 23.63 -11.19
CA ASP A 251 0.72 24.20 -10.27
C ASP A 251 0.58 23.35 -9.01
N VAL A 252 0.35 24.03 -7.88
CA VAL A 252 -0.06 23.37 -6.65
C VAL A 252 -1.48 22.87 -6.82
N SER A 253 -1.68 21.58 -6.62
CA SER A 253 -2.98 20.92 -6.67
C SER A 253 -3.90 21.52 -5.60
N PRO A 254 -5.16 21.88 -5.93
CA PRO A 254 -6.12 22.39 -4.96
C PRO A 254 -6.52 21.36 -3.89
N TYR A 255 -6.18 20.08 -4.11
CA TYR A 255 -6.35 19.00 -3.13
C TYR A 255 -5.21 18.91 -2.11
N GLY A 256 -4.16 19.72 -2.26
CA GLY A 256 -3.17 19.97 -1.21
C GLY A 256 -3.44 21.35 -0.65
N THR A 257 -4.25 21.45 0.40
CA THR A 257 -4.33 22.71 1.15
C THR A 257 -2.91 23.03 1.63
N PRO A 258 -2.36 24.24 1.42
CA PRO A 258 -1.13 24.63 2.07
C PRO A 258 -1.41 24.73 3.57
N PHE A 259 -0.88 23.79 4.35
CA PHE A 259 -0.94 23.89 5.81
C PHE A 259 0.19 24.81 6.25
N HIS A 260 -0.20 26.00 6.69
CA HIS A 260 0.70 26.98 7.26
C HIS A 260 0.90 26.65 8.75
N ALA A 261 2.08 26.18 9.12
CA ALA A 261 2.65 26.50 10.42
C ALA A 261 3.49 27.77 10.20
N VAL A 262 3.01 28.85 10.81
CA VAL A 262 3.55 30.22 10.71
C VAL A 262 5.04 30.22 11.08
N GLU A 263 5.82 30.98 10.31
CA GLU A 263 7.22 31.30 10.63
C GLU A 263 7.31 31.92 12.04
N GLY A 264 8.37 31.58 12.77
CA GLY A 264 8.88 32.48 13.81
C GLY A 264 9.54 33.69 13.17
#